data_AF-A0A8T0TMC3-F1
#
_entry.id   AF-A0A8T0TMC3-F1
#
_cell.length_a   1.000
_cell.length_b   1.000
_cell.length_c   1.000
_cell.angle_alpha   90.00
_cell.angle_beta   90.00
_cell.angle_gamma   90.00
#
_symmetry.space_group_name_H-M   'P 1'
#
loop_
_entity.id
_entity.type
_entity.pdbx_description
1 polymer ?
#
loop_
_entity_poly.entity_id
_entity_poly.type
_entity_poly.pdbx_seq_one_letter_code
_entity_poly.pdbx_strand_id
1 'polypeptide(L)'
;MLEKIRSQLHLFEIDIPGDIKLKESDTFTGGQEPTVVDTDVGRIGIGICHDIRFPELAMLYRSRGAHLICYPSAFNMSTGELLWDLMQKSRAIDNQLFVATCSPARDPNAESDYMIWGHSSLIGPFGEVLAAAGHEEATVIGEIDLSMILSTRENLPLGMQRRRDLYRWVDVQRRGESASDGARGVEGEDALVSDTVL
;
A
#
# COMPACT_ATOMS: atom_id res chain seq x y z
N MET A 1 15.52 2.41 17.72
CA MET A 1 14.70 2.13 16.52
C MET A 1 13.61 1.18 16.97
N LEU A 2 12.39 1.66 17.19
CA LEU A 2 11.27 0.80 17.59
C LEU A 2 10.88 -0.04 16.36
N GLU A 3 10.97 -1.37 16.46
CA GLU A 3 10.47 -2.31 15.46
C GLU A 3 8.95 -2.11 15.35
N LYS A 4 8.51 -1.30 14.40
CA LYS A 4 7.12 -1.31 13.96
C LYS A 4 6.91 -2.65 13.22
N ILE A 5 6.47 -3.67 13.94
CA ILE A 5 5.92 -4.90 13.34
C ILE A 5 4.60 -4.51 12.66
N ARG A 6 4.37 -4.99 11.44
CA ARG A 6 3.25 -4.58 10.57
C ARG A 6 2.52 -5.79 10.02
N SER A 7 1.20 -5.76 10.10
CA SER A 7 0.32 -6.80 9.56
C SER A 7 -0.46 -6.24 8.38
N GLN A 8 -0.63 -7.06 7.34
CA GLN A 8 -1.40 -6.74 6.14
C GLN A 8 -2.84 -6.37 6.52
N LEU A 9 -3.37 -5.27 5.98
CA LEU A 9 -4.71 -4.80 6.34
C LEU A 9 -5.78 -5.61 5.59
N HIS A 10 -5.60 -5.77 4.28
CA HIS A 10 -6.51 -6.52 3.44
C HIS A 10 -5.91 -7.89 3.16
N LEU A 11 -6.39 -8.92 3.88
CA LEU A 11 -5.93 -10.30 3.66
C LEU A 11 -6.30 -10.76 2.24
N PHE A 12 -5.41 -11.52 1.61
CA PHE A 12 -5.64 -12.06 0.28
C PHE A 12 -6.59 -13.25 0.36
N GLU A 13 -7.79 -13.07 -0.19
CA GLU A 13 -8.79 -14.11 -0.34
C GLU A 13 -9.18 -14.21 -1.80
N ILE A 14 -8.87 -15.35 -2.42
CA ILE A 14 -9.21 -15.61 -3.82
C ILE A 14 -9.66 -17.06 -4.00
N ASP A 15 -10.71 -17.23 -4.79
CA ASP A 15 -11.19 -18.52 -5.26
C ASP A 15 -11.49 -18.35 -6.75
N ILE A 16 -10.47 -18.51 -7.59
CA ILE A 16 -10.63 -18.55 -9.05
C ILE A 16 -10.79 -20.03 -9.43
N PRO A 17 -11.98 -20.46 -9.86
CA PRO A 17 -12.19 -21.85 -10.27
C PRO A 17 -11.22 -22.27 -11.38
N GLY A 18 -10.37 -23.25 -11.10
CA GLY A 18 -9.40 -23.80 -12.06
C GLY A 18 -8.05 -23.07 -12.15
N ASP A 19 -7.79 -22.07 -11.31
CA ASP A 19 -6.48 -21.40 -11.21
C ASP A 19 -5.95 -21.52 -9.78
N ILE A 20 -6.43 -20.67 -8.86
CA ILE A 20 -5.94 -20.59 -7.50
C ILE A 20 -7.07 -20.42 -6.48
N LYS A 21 -6.96 -21.17 -5.38
CA LYS A 21 -7.76 -20.99 -4.16
C LYS A 21 -6.83 -20.74 -2.98
N LEU A 22 -6.88 -19.53 -2.43
CA LEU A 22 -6.04 -19.13 -1.30
C LEU A 22 -6.84 -18.20 -0.39
N LYS A 23 -6.85 -18.53 0.91
CA LYS A 23 -7.55 -17.76 1.95
C LYS A 23 -6.60 -17.46 3.09
N GLU A 24 -5.96 -16.29 3.06
CA GLU A 24 -4.97 -15.91 4.07
C GLU A 24 -5.55 -15.82 5.49
N SER A 25 -6.86 -15.53 5.62
CA SER A 25 -7.55 -15.47 6.92
C SER A 25 -7.63 -16.80 7.67
N ASP A 26 -7.30 -17.92 7.01
CA ASP A 26 -7.18 -19.20 7.70
C ASP A 26 -5.89 -19.27 8.55
N THR A 27 -4.90 -18.41 8.29
CA THR A 27 -3.59 -18.41 8.96
C THR A 27 -3.22 -17.06 9.61
N PHE A 28 -3.67 -15.93 9.07
CA PHE A 28 -3.28 -14.59 9.50
C PHE A 28 -4.45 -13.75 10.00
N THR A 29 -4.16 -12.79 10.87
CA THR A 29 -5.11 -11.75 11.31
C THR A 29 -4.75 -10.43 10.65
N GLY A 30 -5.75 -9.75 10.08
CA GLY A 30 -5.58 -8.45 9.46
C GLY A 30 -5.09 -7.39 10.45
N GLY A 31 -4.19 -6.53 9.99
CA GLY A 31 -3.76 -5.35 10.75
C GLY A 31 -4.93 -4.42 11.05
N GLN A 32 -4.82 -3.66 12.12
CA GLN A 32 -5.91 -2.81 12.60
C GLN A 32 -5.74 -1.33 12.23
N GLU A 33 -4.55 -0.92 11.77
CA GLU A 33 -4.22 0.48 11.50
C GLU A 33 -3.27 0.66 10.31
N PRO A 34 -3.53 1.65 9.43
CA PRO A 34 -2.62 2.05 8.37
C PRO A 34 -1.28 2.54 8.90
N THR A 35 -0.22 2.15 8.21
CA THR A 35 1.14 2.41 8.66
C THR A 35 1.78 3.54 7.90
N VAL A 36 2.23 4.54 8.67
CA VAL A 36 3.15 5.56 8.18
C VAL A 36 4.40 5.59 9.07
N VAL A 37 5.56 5.75 8.44
CA VAL A 37 6.86 5.90 9.10
C VAL A 37 7.59 7.11 8.52
N ASP A 38 8.22 7.89 9.40
CA ASP A 38 9.11 8.98 9.00
C ASP A 38 10.54 8.45 8.94
N THR A 39 11.24 8.76 7.85
CA THR A 39 12.61 8.32 7.58
C THR A 39 13.41 9.46 6.99
N ASP A 40 14.74 9.30 6.89
CA ASP A 40 15.62 10.30 6.27
C ASP A 40 15.34 10.50 4.77
N VAL A 41 14.72 9.52 4.10
CA VAL A 41 14.30 9.62 2.68
C VAL A 41 12.90 10.21 2.53
N GLY A 42 12.22 10.51 3.64
CA GLY A 42 10.86 11.07 3.68
C GLY A 42 9.86 10.19 4.42
N ARG A 43 8.61 10.62 4.39
CA ARG A 43 7.47 9.91 4.97
C ARG A 43 6.99 8.78 4.06
N ILE A 44 6.92 7.56 4.58
CA ILE A 44 6.60 6.34 3.83
C ILE A 44 5.31 5.72 4.36
N GLY A 45 4.34 5.49 3.47
CA GLY A 45 3.19 4.61 3.71
C GLY A 45 3.56 3.16 3.43
N ILE A 46 3.10 2.22 4.25
CA ILE A 46 3.42 0.79 4.06
C ILE A 46 2.13 0.00 3.83
N GLY A 47 1.96 -0.54 2.63
CA GLY A 47 0.96 -1.55 2.33
C GLY A 47 1.63 -2.90 2.06
N ILE A 48 0.91 -4.00 2.18
CA ILE A 48 1.43 -5.34 1.89
C ILE A 48 0.58 -5.99 0.81
N CYS A 49 1.22 -6.42 -0.27
CA CYS A 49 0.67 -7.19 -1.38
C CYS A 49 -0.73 -6.76 -1.81
N HIS A 50 -1.77 -7.41 -1.28
CA HIS A 50 -3.16 -7.19 -1.65
C HIS A 50 -3.66 -5.76 -1.35
N ASP A 51 -3.04 -5.07 -0.39
CA ASP A 51 -3.30 -3.66 -0.06
C ASP A 51 -3.18 -2.73 -1.29
N ILE A 52 -2.35 -3.09 -2.29
CA ILE A 52 -2.23 -2.30 -3.52
C ILE A 52 -3.54 -2.24 -4.31
N ARG A 53 -4.47 -3.18 -4.11
CA ARG A 53 -5.75 -3.21 -4.84
C ARG A 53 -6.77 -2.20 -4.33
N PHE A 54 -6.54 -1.60 -3.16
CA PHE A 54 -7.44 -0.66 -2.49
C PHE A 54 -6.92 0.77 -2.65
N PRO A 55 -7.37 1.53 -3.66
CA PRO A 55 -6.87 2.90 -3.91
C PRO A 55 -7.09 3.84 -2.71
N GLU A 56 -8.11 3.59 -1.90
CA GLU A 56 -8.46 4.36 -0.71
C GLU A 56 -7.32 4.39 0.30
N LEU A 57 -6.61 3.27 0.46
CA LEU A 57 -5.45 3.18 1.35
C LEU A 57 -4.29 4.05 0.86
N ALA A 58 -4.06 4.10 -0.45
CA ALA A 58 -3.04 4.99 -1.02
C ALA A 58 -3.43 6.46 -0.90
N MET A 59 -4.72 6.79 -1.08
CA MET A 59 -5.25 8.13 -0.86
C MET A 59 -5.09 8.57 0.59
N LEU A 60 -5.28 7.65 1.53
CA LEU A 60 -5.02 7.88 2.95
C LEU A 60 -3.54 8.11 3.25
N TYR A 61 -2.63 7.34 2.63
CA TYR A 61 -1.20 7.60 2.80
C TYR A 61 -0.79 8.96 2.26
N ARG A 62 -1.29 9.34 1.08
CA ARG A 62 -1.08 10.66 0.50
C ARG A 62 -1.54 11.77 1.43
N SER A 63 -2.73 11.64 2.00
CA SER A 63 -3.28 12.68 2.87
C SER A 63 -2.59 12.77 4.23
N ARG A 64 -2.04 11.65 4.73
CA ARG A 64 -1.14 11.62 5.89
C ARG A 64 0.27 12.15 5.58
N GLY A 65 0.50 12.65 4.36
CA GLY A 65 1.72 13.30 3.94
C GLY A 65 2.80 12.35 3.42
N ALA A 66 2.45 11.13 3.01
CA ALA A 66 3.41 10.22 2.40
C ALA A 66 3.99 10.79 1.10
N HIS A 67 5.29 10.60 0.95
CA HIS A 67 6.05 10.88 -0.27
C HIS A 67 6.24 9.62 -1.12
N LEU A 68 6.27 8.46 -0.45
CA LEU A 68 6.46 7.14 -1.02
C LEU A 68 5.43 6.18 -0.39
N ILE A 69 4.90 5.25 -1.17
CA ILE A 69 4.25 4.05 -0.64
C ILE A 69 5.10 2.84 -1.01
N CYS A 70 5.41 2.00 -0.02
CA CYS A 70 6.09 0.73 -0.24
C CYS A 70 5.08 -0.42 -0.15
N TYR A 71 5.11 -1.32 -1.14
CA TYR A 71 4.31 -2.53 -1.21
C TYR A 71 5.20 -3.77 -1.36
N PRO A 72 5.73 -4.35 -0.28
CA PRO A 72 6.26 -5.71 -0.31
C PRO A 72 5.15 -6.67 -0.73
N SER A 73 5.35 -7.41 -1.81
CA SER A 73 4.28 -8.12 -2.52
C SER A 73 4.78 -9.39 -3.17
N ALA A 74 3.97 -10.43 -3.19
CA ALA A 74 4.28 -11.68 -3.86
C ALA A 74 3.12 -12.01 -4.80
N PHE A 75 3.09 -11.40 -5.99
CA PHE A 75 2.04 -11.67 -6.98
C PHE A 75 2.30 -13.00 -7.70
N ASN A 76 1.24 -13.72 -8.04
CA ASN A 76 1.34 -14.88 -8.92
C ASN A 76 1.45 -14.47 -10.40
N MET A 77 1.74 -15.43 -11.27
CA MET A 77 1.87 -15.21 -12.72
C MET A 77 0.62 -14.56 -13.34
N SER A 78 -0.57 -15.13 -13.12
CA SER A 78 -1.83 -14.68 -13.74
C SER A 78 -2.15 -13.22 -13.41
N THR A 79 -2.04 -12.84 -12.14
CA THR A 79 -2.36 -11.47 -11.71
C THR A 79 -1.19 -10.51 -11.88
N GLY A 80 0.05 -11.01 -11.82
CA GLY A 80 1.28 -10.25 -12.03
C GLY A 80 1.36 -9.70 -13.45
N GLU A 81 1.20 -10.57 -14.44
CA GLU A 81 1.26 -10.20 -15.86
C GLU A 81 0.25 -9.09 -16.21
N LEU A 82 -0.98 -9.19 -15.70
CA LEU A 82 -2.06 -8.29 -16.05
C LEU A 82 -2.08 -6.99 -15.22
N LEU A 83 -1.78 -7.08 -13.93
CA LEU A 83 -2.14 -6.01 -12.99
C LEU A 83 -0.95 -5.36 -12.29
N TRP A 84 0.23 -6.00 -12.28
CA TRP A 84 1.38 -5.50 -11.51
C TRP A 84 1.78 -4.09 -11.92
N ASP A 85 2.05 -3.87 -13.20
CA ASP A 85 2.47 -2.58 -13.76
C ASP A 85 1.35 -1.54 -13.68
N LEU A 86 0.11 -1.95 -14.00
CA LEU A 86 -1.06 -1.09 -13.98
C LEU A 86 -1.32 -0.52 -12.57
N MET A 87 -1.31 -1.38 -11.55
CA MET A 87 -1.69 -0.96 -10.20
C MET A 87 -0.65 -0.05 -9.57
N GLN A 88 0.64 -0.37 -9.66
CA GLN A 88 1.69 0.51 -9.11
C GLN A 88 1.67 1.90 -9.75
N LYS A 89 1.47 1.99 -11.08
CA LYS A 89 1.37 3.26 -11.80
C LYS A 89 0.12 4.03 -11.41
N SER A 90 -1.04 3.37 -11.31
CA SER A 90 -2.26 4.03 -10.83
C SER A 90 -2.07 4.58 -9.41
N ARG A 91 -1.49 3.81 -8.48
CA ARG A 91 -1.23 4.33 -7.12
C ARG A 91 -0.29 5.54 -7.12
N ALA A 92 0.72 5.55 -7.98
CA ALA A 92 1.65 6.67 -8.11
C ALA A 92 0.99 7.92 -8.72
N ILE A 93 0.30 7.77 -9.85
CA ILE A 93 -0.29 8.87 -10.62
C ILE A 93 -1.47 9.50 -9.87
N ASP A 94 -2.42 8.68 -9.39
CA ASP A 94 -3.64 9.18 -8.73
C ASP A 94 -3.33 9.94 -7.44
N ASN A 95 -2.20 9.61 -6.82
CA ASN A 95 -1.74 10.17 -5.55
C ASN A 95 -0.50 11.03 -5.67
N GLN A 96 0.04 11.26 -6.87
CA GLN A 96 1.24 12.06 -7.16
C GLN A 96 2.33 11.90 -6.09
N LEU A 97 2.79 10.66 -5.94
CA LEU A 97 3.80 10.19 -4.99
C LEU A 97 4.59 9.02 -5.60
N PHE A 98 5.72 8.68 -5.01
CA PHE A 98 6.47 7.50 -5.45
C PHE A 98 5.79 6.21 -4.99
N VAL A 99 5.96 5.13 -5.76
CA VAL A 99 5.53 3.79 -5.35
C VAL A 99 6.69 2.82 -5.55
N ALA A 100 7.06 2.11 -4.48
CA ALA A 100 8.03 1.03 -4.52
C ALA A 100 7.32 -0.30 -4.31
N THR A 101 7.61 -1.28 -5.15
CA THR A 101 7.15 -2.66 -4.99
C THR A 101 8.37 -3.57 -4.85
N CYS A 102 8.34 -4.46 -3.85
CA CYS A 102 9.42 -5.41 -3.61
C CYS A 102 8.84 -6.82 -3.66
N SER A 103 9.31 -7.62 -4.60
CA SER A 103 8.82 -8.95 -4.90
C SER A 103 9.94 -9.98 -4.76
N PRO A 104 9.65 -11.19 -4.24
CA PRO A 104 10.59 -12.29 -4.30
C PRO A 104 10.97 -12.61 -5.76
N ALA A 105 12.16 -13.18 -5.95
CA ALA A 105 12.52 -13.78 -7.23
C ALA A 105 11.59 -14.97 -7.55
N ARG A 106 11.38 -15.22 -8.83
CA ARG A 106 10.70 -16.41 -9.31
C ARG A 106 11.65 -17.60 -9.17
N ASP A 107 11.25 -18.60 -8.39
CA ASP A 107 11.95 -19.87 -8.30
C ASP A 107 11.34 -20.86 -9.31
N PRO A 108 12.07 -21.23 -10.39
CA PRO A 108 11.59 -22.20 -11.36
C PRO A 108 11.55 -23.64 -10.82
N ASN A 109 12.19 -23.90 -9.67
CA ASN A 109 12.23 -25.22 -9.03
C ASN A 109 11.28 -25.33 -7.84
N ALA A 110 10.47 -24.28 -7.56
CA ALA A 110 9.52 -24.33 -6.46
C ALA A 110 8.53 -25.48 -6.68
N GLU A 111 8.39 -26.34 -5.68
CA GLU A 111 7.38 -27.42 -5.68
C GLU A 111 5.95 -26.91 -5.45
N SER A 112 5.79 -25.59 -5.29
CA SER A 112 4.50 -24.93 -5.07
C SER A 112 3.86 -24.53 -6.40
N ASP A 113 2.54 -24.72 -6.51
CA ASP A 113 1.73 -24.19 -7.60
C ASP A 113 1.67 -22.64 -7.63
N TYR A 114 2.18 -21.97 -6.58
CA TYR A 114 2.25 -20.51 -6.50
C TYR A 114 3.56 -19.96 -7.09
N MET A 115 3.60 -19.78 -8.42
CA MET A 115 4.75 -19.19 -9.08
C MET A 115 4.76 -17.66 -8.98
N ILE A 116 5.86 -17.11 -8.43
CA ILE A 116 6.03 -15.66 -8.21
C ILE A 116 6.27 -14.91 -9.53
N TRP A 117 5.61 -13.78 -9.68
CA TRP A 117 5.77 -12.87 -10.81
C TRP A 117 7.17 -12.25 -10.85
N GLY A 118 7.64 -11.71 -9.72
CA GLY A 118 8.89 -10.94 -9.61
C GLY A 118 8.67 -9.46 -9.90
N HIS A 119 9.59 -8.84 -10.64
CA HIS A 119 9.46 -7.49 -11.20
C HIS A 119 9.35 -6.37 -10.16
N SER A 120 10.16 -6.44 -9.08
CA SER A 120 10.33 -5.31 -8.15
C SER A 120 10.62 -4.00 -8.89
N SER A 121 9.95 -2.91 -8.51
CA SER A 121 10.00 -1.65 -9.26
C SER A 121 9.92 -0.42 -8.36
N LEU A 122 10.47 0.69 -8.85
CA LEU A 122 10.27 2.04 -8.33
C LEU A 122 9.59 2.89 -9.40
N ILE A 123 8.43 3.44 -9.05
CA ILE A 123 7.60 4.27 -9.92
C ILE A 123 7.60 5.70 -9.40
N GLY A 124 7.80 6.65 -10.31
CA GLY A 124 7.76 8.07 -10.04
C GLY A 124 6.33 8.65 -10.00
N PRO A 125 6.18 9.90 -9.50
CA PRO A 125 4.88 10.53 -9.25
C PRO A 125 4.03 10.78 -10.51
N PHE A 126 4.59 10.67 -11.71
CA PHE A 126 3.86 10.77 -12.97
C PHE A 126 3.71 9.42 -13.70
N GLY A 127 4.02 8.30 -13.02
CA GLY A 127 3.87 6.94 -13.53
C GLY A 127 5.06 6.40 -14.31
N GLU A 128 6.15 7.17 -14.40
CA GLU A 128 7.41 6.74 -14.98
C GLU A 128 8.05 5.62 -14.17
N VAL A 129 8.59 4.60 -14.85
CA VAL A 129 9.36 3.53 -14.21
C VAL A 129 10.80 4.03 -14.03
N LEU A 130 11.20 4.29 -12.81
CA LEU A 130 12.53 4.84 -12.48
C LEU A 130 13.58 3.73 -12.34
N ALA A 131 13.16 2.58 -11.82
CA ALA A 131 13.98 1.38 -11.74
C ALA A 131 13.08 0.14 -11.71
N ALA A 132 13.52 -0.96 -12.31
CA ALA A 132 12.78 -2.22 -12.32
C ALA A 132 13.72 -3.43 -12.42
N ALA A 133 13.34 -4.52 -11.77
CA ALA A 133 13.94 -5.84 -11.95
C ALA A 133 13.17 -6.68 -12.97
N GLY A 134 13.80 -7.77 -13.41
CA GLY A 134 13.11 -8.91 -14.00
C GLY A 134 12.48 -9.82 -12.94
N HIS A 135 12.38 -11.10 -13.26
CA HIS A 135 11.88 -12.12 -12.34
C HIS A 135 13.00 -12.87 -11.58
N GLU A 136 14.27 -12.52 -11.80
CA GLU A 136 15.42 -13.14 -11.14
C GLU A 136 15.79 -12.40 -9.84
N GLU A 137 16.64 -13.02 -9.02
CA GLU A 137 17.19 -12.36 -7.83
C GLU A 137 18.01 -11.14 -8.23
N ALA A 138 17.63 -9.97 -7.72
CA ALA A 138 18.30 -8.72 -8.01
C ALA A 138 18.09 -7.71 -6.89
N THR A 139 19.03 -6.77 -6.75
CA THR A 139 18.84 -5.55 -5.98
C THR A 139 18.55 -4.41 -6.96
N VAL A 140 17.39 -3.78 -6.81
CA VAL A 140 17.00 -2.60 -7.59
C VAL A 140 17.34 -1.35 -6.78
N ILE A 141 18.11 -0.45 -7.38
CA ILE A 141 18.47 0.85 -6.78
C ILE A 141 17.84 1.94 -7.64
N GLY A 142 17.12 2.85 -7.00
CA GLY A 142 16.52 4.01 -7.66
C GLY A 142 16.66 5.25 -6.78
N GLU A 143 16.80 6.41 -7.42
CA GLU A 143 16.89 7.70 -6.76
C GLU A 143 15.49 8.29 -6.54
N ILE A 144 15.25 8.84 -5.35
CA ILE A 144 14.00 9.52 -5.00
C ILE A 144 14.30 11.01 -4.88
N ASP A 145 13.88 11.78 -5.87
CA ASP A 145 13.89 13.24 -5.81
C ASP A 145 12.50 13.77 -5.45
N LEU A 146 12.35 14.27 -4.21
CA LEU A 146 11.09 14.83 -3.73
C LEU A 146 10.65 16.08 -4.51
N SER A 147 11.56 16.75 -5.23
CA SER A 147 11.20 17.87 -6.11
C SER A 147 10.26 17.45 -7.25
N MET A 148 10.34 16.19 -7.69
CA MET A 148 9.45 15.63 -8.72
C MET A 148 7.99 15.60 -8.27
N ILE A 149 7.74 15.34 -6.98
CA ILE A 149 6.40 15.39 -6.40
C ILE A 149 5.83 16.82 -6.50
N LEU A 150 6.65 17.81 -6.12
CA LEU A 150 6.24 19.22 -6.15
C LEU A 150 5.94 19.65 -7.58
N SER A 151 6.86 19.39 -8.51
CA SER A 151 6.69 19.71 -9.93
C SER A 151 5.44 19.05 -10.53
N THR A 152 5.20 17.77 -10.21
CA THR A 152 4.01 17.05 -10.69
C THR A 152 2.71 17.69 -10.18
N ARG A 153 2.69 18.11 -8.91
CA ARG A 153 1.51 18.75 -8.29
C ARG A 153 1.29 20.18 -8.78
N GLU A 154 2.34 20.91 -9.11
CA GLU A 154 2.25 22.24 -9.72
C GLU A 154 1.68 22.16 -11.15
N ASN A 155 2.16 21.21 -11.94
CA ASN A 155 1.72 21.02 -13.32
C ASN A 155 0.31 20.40 -13.41
N LEU A 156 -0.07 19.56 -12.45
CA LEU A 156 -1.39 18.91 -12.39
C LEU A 156 -1.97 18.97 -10.96
N PRO A 157 -2.64 20.06 -10.57
CA PRO A 157 -3.02 20.30 -9.17
C PRO A 157 -4.30 19.55 -8.74
N LEU A 158 -4.28 18.21 -8.79
CA LEU A 158 -5.43 17.33 -8.50
C LEU A 158 -6.07 17.61 -7.14
N GLY A 159 -5.25 17.87 -6.11
CA GLY A 159 -5.72 18.12 -4.75
C GLY A 159 -6.65 19.33 -4.62
N MET A 160 -6.41 20.38 -5.41
CA MET A 160 -7.25 21.59 -5.41
C MET A 160 -8.54 21.42 -6.21
N GLN A 161 -8.60 20.42 -7.09
CA GLN A 161 -9.73 20.17 -7.99
C GLN A 161 -10.74 19.16 -7.44
N ARG A 162 -10.46 18.56 -6.27
CA ARG A 162 -11.39 17.62 -5.61
C ARG A 162 -12.70 18.31 -5.22
N ARG A 163 -13.83 17.70 -5.61
CA ARG A 163 -15.18 18.20 -5.32
C ARG A 163 -15.61 17.82 -3.89
N ARG A 164 -14.99 18.47 -2.90
CA ARG A 164 -15.26 18.28 -1.46
C ARG A 164 -16.68 18.68 -1.03
N ASP A 165 -17.42 19.35 -1.92
CA ASP A 165 -18.84 19.63 -1.80
C ASP A 165 -19.71 18.43 -2.17
N LEU A 166 -19.22 17.50 -2.99
CA LEU A 166 -19.96 16.31 -3.44
C LEU A 166 -19.54 15.03 -2.70
N TYR A 167 -18.25 14.88 -2.42
CA TYR A 167 -17.71 13.72 -1.70
C TYR A 167 -16.63 14.15 -0.72
N ARG A 168 -16.51 13.42 0.40
CA ARG A 168 -15.45 13.61 1.39
C ARG A 168 -14.92 12.28 1.84
N TRP A 169 -13.63 12.26 2.14
CA TRP A 169 -12.96 11.14 2.77
C TRP A 169 -12.80 11.45 4.24
N VAL A 170 -13.08 10.46 5.08
CA VAL A 170 -12.96 10.56 6.53
C VAL A 170 -11.87 9.60 6.98
N ASP A 171 -10.80 10.13 7.59
CA ASP A 171 -9.76 9.33 8.22
C ASP A 171 -10.23 8.91 9.63
N VAL A 172 -10.54 7.62 9.79
CA VAL A 172 -11.04 7.06 11.04
C VAL A 172 -9.86 6.51 11.85
N GLN A 173 -9.72 6.96 13.09
CA GLN A 173 -8.77 6.39 14.04
C GLN A 173 -9.51 5.53 15.08
N ARG A 174 -9.13 4.26 15.20
CA ARG A 174 -9.61 3.40 16.29
C ARG A 174 -8.86 3.75 17.56
N ARG A 175 -9.57 3.91 18.68
CA ARG A 175 -8.92 3.93 19.99
C ARG A 175 -8.48 2.53 20.33
N GLY A 176 -7.20 2.35 20.68
CA GLY A 176 -6.78 1.14 21.39
C GLY A 176 -7.39 1.13 22.80
N GLU A 177 -7.92 0.00 23.24
CA GLU A 177 -8.25 -0.21 24.66
C GLU A 177 -6.96 -0.01 25.48
N SER A 178 -6.89 1.08 26.24
CA SER A 178 -5.87 1.21 27.27
C SER A 178 -6.13 0.14 28.33
N ALA A 179 -5.18 -0.76 28.52
CA ALA A 179 -5.20 -1.76 29.58
C ALA A 179 -5.14 -1.10 30.96
N SER A 180 -6.28 -0.62 31.47
CA SER A 180 -6.54 -0.33 32.88
C SER A 180 -8.01 0.08 33.05
N ASP A 181 -8.89 -0.86 33.36
CA ASP A 181 -9.57 -0.93 34.66
C ASP A 181 -10.71 -1.94 34.60
N GLY A 182 -10.73 -2.86 35.57
CA GLY A 182 -11.84 -3.77 35.73
C GLY A 182 -13.05 -3.02 36.27
N ALA A 183 -14.11 -2.87 35.47
CA ALA A 183 -15.50 -3.16 35.84
C ALA A 183 -16.49 -2.62 34.81
N ARG A 184 -17.38 -3.52 34.37
CA ARG A 184 -18.79 -3.33 33.95
C ARG A 184 -19.10 -2.24 32.90
N GLY A 185 -19.69 -2.70 31.80
CA GLY A 185 -20.65 -1.91 31.03
C GLY A 185 -20.47 -2.07 29.53
N VAL A 186 -21.36 -2.84 28.91
CA VAL A 186 -21.56 -2.84 27.46
C VAL A 186 -22.18 -1.51 27.08
N GLU A 187 -21.52 -0.70 26.25
CA GLU A 187 -22.14 0.25 25.30
C GLU A 187 -21.08 0.98 24.45
N GLY A 188 -21.25 0.93 23.11
CA GLY A 188 -20.77 1.90 22.11
C GLY A 188 -19.26 2.10 21.91
N GLU A 189 -18.69 1.48 20.87
CA GLU A 189 -17.38 1.89 20.35
C GLU A 189 -17.49 3.26 19.62
N ASP A 190 -17.08 4.34 20.29
CA ASP A 190 -16.91 5.65 19.66
C ASP A 190 -15.54 5.73 18.95
N ALA A 191 -15.54 5.60 17.62
CA ALA A 191 -14.40 5.95 16.79
C ALA A 191 -14.22 7.48 16.73
N LEU A 192 -12.99 7.97 16.92
CA LEU A 192 -12.70 9.39 16.70
C LEU A 192 -12.58 9.62 15.20
N VAL A 193 -13.59 10.32 14.65
CA VAL A 193 -13.49 10.93 13.33
C VAL A 193 -12.54 12.12 13.45
N SER A 194 -11.34 11.97 12.92
CA SER A 194 -10.48 13.13 12.68
C SER A 194 -11.05 13.87 11.47
N ASP A 195 -11.50 15.11 11.67
CA ASP A 195 -11.90 16.03 10.59
C ASP A 195 -10.71 16.46 9.71
N THR A 196 -9.68 15.63 9.57
CA THR A 196 -8.67 15.83 8.54
C THR A 196 -9.33 15.54 7.21
N VAL A 197 -9.86 16.59 6.58
CA VAL A 197 -10.51 16.51 5.27
C VAL A 197 -9.45 16.29 4.19
N LEU A 198 -9.39 15.08 3.62
CA LEU A 198 -8.48 14.73 2.52
C LEU A 198 -8.82 15.45 1.21
#